data_AF-A0A433BUW4-F1
#
_entry.id   AF-A0A433BUW4-F1
#
_cell.length_a   1.000
_cell.length_b   1.000
_cell.length_c   1.000
_cell.angle_alpha   90.00
_cell.angle_beta   90.00
_cell.angle_gamma   90.00
#
_symmetry.space_group_name_H-M   'P 1'
#
loop_
_entity.id
_entity.type
_entity.pdbx_description
1 polymer ?
#
loop_
_entity_poly.entity_id
_entity_poly.type
_entity_poly.pdbx_seq_one_letter_code
_entity_poly.pdbx_strand_id
1 'polypeptide(L)' 'QSFKARAADLSRQFGFSGYSLREVSVSSSDGGYSPRPRLMAAEAKMAAPMAAMADLPVEAGRSTVTVTVSGSIQMN' A
#
# COMPACT_ATOMS: atom_id res chain seq x y z
N GLN A 1 2.07 -3.65 13.36
CA GLN A 1 3.24 -4.29 14.00
C GLN A 1 4.43 -4.24 13.04
N SER A 2 5.46 -3.46 13.36
CA SER A 2 6.67 -3.33 12.54
C SER A 2 7.48 -4.65 12.54
N PHE A 3 8.20 -4.93 11.46
CA PHE A 3 9.05 -6.13 11.33
C PHE A 3 10.04 -6.26 12.52
N LYS A 4 10.65 -5.14 12.92
CA LYS A 4 11.58 -5.06 14.07
C LYS A 4 10.95 -5.54 15.38
N ALA A 5 9.73 -5.11 15.67
CA ALA A 5 9.05 -5.51 16.92
C ALA A 5 8.75 -7.01 16.93
N ARG A 6 8.28 -7.56 15.81
CA ARG A 6 8.05 -9.01 15.66
C ARG A 6 9.35 -9.82 15.78
N ALA A 7 10.44 -9.36 15.17
CA ALA A 7 11.74 -10.02 15.28
C ALA A 7 12.24 -10.06 16.73
N ALA A 8 12.16 -8.95 17.46
CA ALA A 8 12.59 -8.88 18.86
C ALA A 8 11.76 -9.78 19.78
N ASP A 9 10.46 -9.86 19.55
CA ASP A 9 9.55 -10.72 20.29
C ASP A 9 9.86 -12.20 20.04
N LEU A 10 10.01 -12.60 18.77
CA LEU A 10 10.38 -13.96 18.40
C LEU A 10 11.72 -14.38 19.04
N SER A 11 12.77 -13.55 18.94
CA SER A 11 14.07 -13.86 19.54
C SER A 11 13.97 -14.14 21.03
N ARG A 12 13.21 -13.33 21.77
CA ARG A 12 13.01 -13.51 23.21
C ARG A 12 12.23 -14.79 23.52
N GLN A 13 11.19 -15.08 22.75
CA GLN A 13 10.37 -16.30 22.93
C GLN A 13 11.17 -17.58 22.74
N PHE A 14 12.14 -17.57 21.83
CA PHE A 14 13.05 -18.71 21.62
C PHE A 14 14.27 -18.71 22.56
N GLY A 15 14.35 -17.77 23.51
CA GLY A 15 15.42 -17.72 24.51
C GLY A 15 16.73 -17.09 24.05
N PHE A 16 16.74 -16.44 22.88
CA PHE A 16 17.90 -15.71 22.39
C PHE A 16 17.96 -14.30 22.97
N SER A 17 19.17 -13.85 23.27
CA SER A 17 19.42 -12.50 23.83
C SER A 17 19.24 -11.40 22.78
N GLY A 18 19.40 -11.75 21.50
CA GLY A 18 19.26 -10.82 20.39
C GLY A 18 19.10 -11.50 19.04
N TYR A 19 19.18 -10.68 17.99
CA TYR A 19 19.16 -11.12 16.60
C TYR A 19 19.96 -10.16 15.74
N SER A 20 20.42 -10.66 14.60
CA SER A 20 20.99 -9.85 13.52
C SER A 20 20.06 -9.84 12.31
N LEU A 21 20.00 -8.71 11.61
CA LEU A 21 19.34 -8.60 10.31
C LEU A 21 20.26 -9.16 9.23
N ARG A 22 19.77 -10.11 8.45
CA ARG A 22 20.49 -10.65 7.28
C ARG A 22 20.10 -9.88 6.03
N GLU A 23 18.80 -9.78 5.77
CA GLU A 23 18.26 -9.10 4.60
C GLU A 23 16.92 -8.46 4.92
N VAL A 24 16.67 -7.27 4.35
CA VAL A 24 15.38 -6.58 4.42
C VAL A 24 15.04 -5.99 3.07
N SER A 25 13.84 -6.28 2.59
CA SER A 25 13.22 -5.70 1.41
C SER A 25 12.01 -4.86 1.84
N VAL A 26 11.92 -3.65 1.30
CA VAL A 26 10.83 -2.71 1.55
C VAL A 26 10.19 -2.37 0.22
N SER A 27 8.94 -2.77 0.05
CA SER A 27 8.15 -2.46 -1.13
C SER A 27 7.06 -1.47 -0.75
N SER A 28 7.09 -0.30 -1.38
CA SER A 28 6.08 0.74 -1.22
C SER A 28 5.14 0.68 -2.41
N SER A 29 3.89 0.31 -2.18
CA SER A 29 2.85 0.43 -3.21
C SER A 29 2.21 1.80 -3.05
N ASP A 30 2.79 2.80 -3.69
CA ASP A 30 2.07 4.05 -3.96
C ASP A 30 1.01 3.69 -5.00
N GLY A 31 -0.26 3.78 -4.60
CA GLY A 31 -1.39 3.43 -5.44
C GLY A 31 -1.41 4.30 -6.68
N GLY A 32 -0.69 3.87 -7.71
CA GLY A 32 -0.54 4.58 -8.97
C GLY A 32 -1.92 4.94 -9.49
N TYR A 33 -2.23 6.23 -9.40
CA TYR A 33 -3.36 6.84 -10.07
C TYR A 33 -3.04 6.69 -11.56
N SER A 34 -3.40 5.56 -12.15
CA SER A 34 -3.32 5.39 -13.60
C SER A 34 -4.53 6.12 -14.15
N PRO A 35 -4.36 7.31 -14.77
CA PRO A 35 -5.47 8.01 -15.39
C PRO A 35 -5.99 7.12 -16.52
N ARG A 36 -7.11 6.44 -16.27
CA ARG A 36 -7.79 5.69 -17.33
C ARG A 36 -8.14 6.68 -18.45
N PRO A 37 -7.62 6.50 -19.68
CA PRO A 37 -7.89 7.42 -20.77
C PRO A 37 -9.39 7.41 -21.07
N ARG A 38 -10.04 8.57 -20.87
CA ARG A 38 -11.47 8.81 -21.12
C ARG A 38 -11.81 8.87 -22.62
N LEU A 39 -11.04 8.22 -23.49
CA LEU A 39 -11.22 8.32 -24.94
C LEU A 39 -12.55 7.66 -25.38
N MET A 40 -12.96 6.56 -24.74
CA MET A 40 -14.31 6.00 -24.95
C MET A 40 -15.45 6.83 -24.35
N ALA A 41 -15.16 7.88 -23.57
CA ALA A 41 -16.21 8.75 -23.07
C ALA A 41 -16.56 9.82 -24.10
N ALA A 42 -15.65 10.24 -24.99
CA ALA A 42 -15.87 11.35 -25.92
C ALA A 42 -16.94 11.02 -26.99
N GLU A 43 -16.97 9.78 -27.47
CA GLU A 43 -17.94 9.35 -28.50
C GLU A 43 -19.36 9.18 -27.92
N ALA A 44 -19.48 8.88 -26.63
CA ALA A 44 -20.78 8.74 -25.95
C ALA A 44 -21.42 10.08 -25.53
N LYS A 45 -20.67 11.20 -25.48
CA LYS A 45 -21.19 12.51 -25.00
C LYS A 45 -22.09 13.20 -26.00
N MET A 46 -22.07 12.79 -27.27
CA MET A 46 -22.99 13.31 -28.28
C MET A 46 -24.42 12.77 -28.13
N ALA A 47 -24.65 11.79 -27.24
CA ALA A 47 -25.94 11.08 -27.13
C ALA A 47 -26.68 11.20 -25.78
N ALA A 48 -26.14 11.84 -24.72
CA ALA A 48 -26.81 11.83 -23.41
C ALA A 48 -26.51 13.06 -22.52
N PRO A 49 -27.22 14.19 -22.67
CA PRO A 49 -27.09 15.34 -21.78
C PRO A 49 -28.06 15.27 -20.58
N MET A 50 -28.26 14.11 -19.95
CA MET A 50 -29.27 13.98 -18.88
C MET A 50 -28.96 12.93 -17.80
N ALA A 51 -27.79 13.01 -17.16
CA ALA A 51 -27.56 12.33 -15.88
C ALA A 51 -26.44 13.04 -15.07
N ALA A 52 -26.62 14.35 -14.88
CA ALA A 52 -25.88 15.15 -13.92
C ALA A 52 -26.50 14.97 -12.52
N MET A 53 -26.33 13.80 -11.90
CA MET A 53 -26.62 13.49 -10.49
C MET A 53 -25.79 12.22 -10.18
N ALA A 54 -24.89 12.11 -9.22
CA ALA A 54 -24.62 12.90 -8.05
C ALA A 54 -23.13 12.76 -7.69
N ASP A 55 -22.63 13.79 -7.02
CA ASP A 55 -21.32 13.93 -6.41
C ASP A 55 -20.81 12.64 -5.74
N LEU A 56 -19.77 12.04 -6.30
CA LEU A 56 -18.85 11.25 -5.49
C LEU A 56 -17.87 12.24 -4.84
N PRO A 57 -17.93 12.48 -3.51
CA PRO A 57 -16.92 13.25 -2.83
C PRO A 57 -15.61 12.46 -2.98
N VAL A 58 -14.77 12.89 -3.92
CA VAL A 58 -13.37 12.49 -3.93
C VAL A 58 -12.78 13.14 -2.68
N GLU A 59 -12.64 12.39 -1.60
CA GLU A 59 -11.87 12.84 -0.43
C GLU A 59 -10.43 13.09 -0.88
N ALA A 60 -10.19 14.29 -1.40
CA ALA A 60 -8.86 14.81 -1.62
C ALA A 60 -8.26 15.07 -0.23
N GLY A 61 -7.33 14.22 0.20
CA GLY A 61 -6.53 14.51 1.38
C GLY A 61 -5.78 13.34 2.01
N ARG A 62 -6.13 12.08 1.73
CA ARG A 62 -5.39 10.92 2.26
C ARG A 62 -5.14 9.88 1.17
N SER A 63 -3.90 9.85 0.69
CA SER A 63 -3.39 8.69 -0.06
C SER A 63 -3.12 7.55 0.93
N THR A 64 -3.77 6.41 0.75
CA THR A 64 -3.47 5.20 1.51
C THR A 64 -2.16 4.60 1.00
N VAL A 65 -1.09 4.74 1.78
CA VAL A 65 0.20 4.16 1.46
C VAL A 65 0.30 2.77 2.07
N THR A 66 0.40 1.74 1.24
CA THR A 66 0.66 0.37 1.70
C THR A 66 2.14 0.06 1.57
N VAL A 67 2.78 -0.28 2.69
CA VAL A 67 4.19 -0.69 2.73
C VAL A 67 4.27 -2.13 3.19
N THR A 68 4.87 -2.97 2.36
CA THR A 68 5.20 -4.35 2.70
C THR A 68 6.68 -4.42 3.06
N VAL A 69 6.98 -4.93 4.25
CA VAL A 69 8.35 -5.18 4.70
C VAL A 69 8.53 -6.67 4.90
N SER A 70 9.49 -7.25 4.18
CA SER A 70 9.88 -8.66 4.27
C SER A 70 11.37 -8.75 4.55
N GLY A 71 11.80 -9.75 5.31
CA GLY A 71 13.22 -9.91 5.64
C GLY A 71 13.51 -11.18 6.40
N SER A 72 14.80 -11.46 6.59
CA SER A 72 15.31 -12.60 7.33
C SER A 72 16.13 -12.14 8.53
N ILE A 73 15.95 -12.83 9.65
CA ILE A 73 16.71 -12.60 10.89
C ILE A 73 17.47 -13.87 11.26
N GLN A 74 18.65 -13.68 11.84
CA GLN A 74 19.38 -14.76 12.48
C GLN A 74 19.38 -14.52 13.99
N MET A 75 19.03 -15.56 14.75
CA MET A 75 19.02 -15.53 16.21
C MET A 75 20.42 -15.81 16.75
N ASN A 76 20.84 -15.05 17.78
CA ASN A 76 22.17 -15.10 18.37
C ASN A 76 22.12 -15.27 19.89
#